data_AF-A0A2K4YF75-F1
#
_entry.id   AF-A0A2K4YF75-F1
#
_cell.length_a   1.000
_cell.length_b   1.000
_cell.length_c   1.000
_cell.angle_alpha   90.00
_cell.angle_beta   90.00
_cell.angle_gamma   90.00
#
_symmetry.space_group_name_H-M   'P 1'
#
loop_
_entity.id
_entity.type
_entity.pdbx_description
1 polymer ?
#
loop_
_entity_poly.entity_id
_entity_poly.type
_entity_poly.pdbx_seq_one_letter_code
_entity_poly.pdbx_strand_id
1 'polypeptide(L)'
;VKLHRLVLTNYRGIGHREIEFPDHGVVVVSGANEIGKSSMIEALDLLLESRDRSTKKEVKQVKPTNSDVGSEVTAEISSGTYRFIYRKRFHKKCETELTVLEPRREQLTGDEAHERVRSMLAETVDNDLWHAQRVLQSTSTSAVDLSGCDALSRALDVAAGDEAALSGNEPLLIDRIDAEYARYFTPTGRPTGEWATAIAALSDADAAVAECTAAVAEVDDRVRRHAALTEQVAELSQLRLAAGPRLAVAQAAADKAAELTRQAREAKLVAAAAAATSAAADAAHHGRLRLVAEIATRTAAVATVEAEAQLAADALTAAQADAEAAGTALQEATRVLADLQTRVESARRAVDQLAERE
;
A
#
# COMPACT_ATOMS: atom_id res chain seq x y z
N VAL A 1 -72.03 13.63 11.90
CA VAL A 1 -71.79 13.91 10.46
C VAL A 1 -71.33 12.63 9.79
N LYS A 2 -71.75 12.39 8.55
CA LYS A 2 -71.29 11.28 7.71
C LYS A 2 -71.00 11.80 6.31
N LEU A 3 -69.80 11.51 5.81
CA LEU A 3 -69.41 11.78 4.42
C LEU A 3 -69.72 10.53 3.59
N HIS A 4 -70.56 10.66 2.58
CA HIS A 4 -70.93 9.55 1.69
C HIS A 4 -70.09 9.54 0.43
N ARG A 5 -69.80 10.72 -0.12
CA ARG A 5 -69.06 10.84 -1.37
C ARG A 5 -68.24 12.12 -1.41
N LEU A 6 -67.04 12.05 -1.97
CA LEU A 6 -66.18 13.20 -2.22
C LEU A 6 -65.62 13.14 -3.64
N VAL A 7 -65.83 14.21 -4.41
CA VAL A 7 -65.38 14.35 -5.79
C VAL A 7 -64.53 15.60 -5.91
N LEU A 8 -63.33 15.45 -6.48
CA LEU A 8 -62.40 16.51 -6.79
C LEU A 8 -62.15 16.55 -8.29
N THR A 9 -62.28 17.73 -8.88
CA THR A 9 -61.96 17.94 -10.30
C THR A 9 -61.06 19.17 -10.43
N ASN A 10 -59.93 19.03 -11.13
CA ASN A 10 -58.91 20.07 -11.31
C ASN A 10 -58.41 20.70 -10.00
N TYR A 11 -58.09 19.87 -9.00
CA TYR A 11 -57.69 20.31 -7.67
C TYR A 11 -56.19 20.04 -7.44
N ARG A 12 -55.36 21.09 -7.36
CA ARG A 12 -53.88 20.97 -7.36
C ARG A 12 -53.37 20.12 -8.54
N GLY A 13 -52.73 18.97 -8.25
CA GLY A 13 -52.28 17.99 -9.24
C GLY A 13 -53.33 16.93 -9.60
N ILE A 14 -54.53 16.96 -9.01
CA ILE A 14 -55.59 15.98 -9.22
C ILE A 14 -56.48 16.45 -10.38
N GLY A 15 -56.45 15.72 -11.50
CA GLY A 15 -57.33 15.97 -12.65
C GLY A 15 -58.80 15.65 -12.34
N HIS A 16 -59.08 14.41 -11.93
CA HIS A 16 -60.39 14.00 -11.41
C HIS A 16 -60.20 12.83 -10.44
N ARG A 17 -60.90 12.85 -9.30
CA ARG A 17 -60.93 11.76 -8.34
C ARG A 17 -62.26 11.75 -7.60
N GLU A 18 -62.86 10.58 -7.50
CA GLU A 18 -64.11 10.32 -6.79
C GLU A 18 -63.90 9.19 -5.79
N ILE A 19 -64.43 9.37 -4.58
CA ILE A 19 -64.41 8.38 -3.51
C ILE A 19 -65.81 8.29 -2.93
N GLU A 20 -66.35 7.07 -2.93
CA GLU A 20 -67.55 6.69 -2.18
C GLU A 20 -67.12 6.05 -0.87
N PHE A 21 -67.75 6.48 0.23
CA PHE A 21 -67.45 5.99 1.56
C PHE A 21 -68.53 4.99 1.99
N PRO A 22 -68.13 3.83 2.55
CA PRO A 22 -69.06 2.83 3.03
C PRO A 22 -69.88 3.35 4.21
N ASP A 23 -71.04 2.74 4.43
CA ASP A 23 -71.97 3.20 5.45
C ASP A 23 -71.45 3.06 6.88
N HIS A 24 -70.57 2.07 7.11
CA HIS A 24 -69.96 1.72 8.38
C HIS A 24 -68.53 1.21 8.16
N GLY A 25 -67.69 1.31 9.20
CA GLY A 25 -66.33 0.76 9.21
C GLY A 25 -65.22 1.81 9.12
N VAL A 26 -63.99 1.34 8.93
CA VAL A 26 -62.78 2.18 8.83
C VAL A 26 -62.30 2.21 7.39
N VAL A 27 -62.12 3.41 6.85
CA VAL A 27 -61.61 3.62 5.48
C VAL A 27 -60.14 4.02 5.54
N VAL A 28 -59.27 3.21 4.93
CA VAL A 28 -57.83 3.49 4.83
C VAL A 28 -57.51 4.00 3.43
N VAL A 29 -57.12 5.27 3.32
CA VAL A 29 -56.64 5.85 2.05
C VAL A 29 -55.12 5.69 1.96
N SER A 30 -54.66 4.71 1.20
CA SER A 30 -53.24 4.45 0.95
C SER A 30 -52.81 4.87 -0.45
N GLY A 31 -51.52 5.16 -0.62
CA GLY A 31 -50.92 5.61 -1.87
C GLY A 31 -49.54 6.23 -1.66
N ALA A 32 -48.77 6.38 -2.73
CA ALA A 32 -47.46 7.03 -2.71
C ALA A 32 -47.54 8.45 -2.10
N ASN A 33 -46.41 8.96 -1.61
CA ASN A 33 -46.32 10.36 -1.22
C ASN A 33 -46.66 11.25 -2.43
N GLU A 34 -47.27 12.41 -2.17
CA GLU A 34 -47.63 13.42 -3.20
C GLU A 34 -48.76 13.03 -4.17
N ILE A 35 -49.37 11.85 -4.03
CA ILE A 35 -50.54 11.44 -4.85
C ILE A 35 -51.85 12.16 -4.46
N GLY A 36 -51.77 13.15 -3.56
CA GLY A 36 -52.89 14.00 -3.15
C GLY A 36 -53.72 13.50 -1.95
N LYS A 37 -53.24 12.54 -1.14
CA LYS A 37 -53.98 12.01 0.04
C LYS A 37 -54.43 13.11 1.00
N SER A 38 -53.49 13.91 1.52
CA SER A 38 -53.78 15.03 2.42
C SER A 38 -54.60 16.13 1.74
N SER A 39 -54.37 16.32 0.43
CA SER A 39 -55.11 17.31 -0.36
C SER A 39 -56.61 17.01 -0.45
N MET A 40 -57.04 15.76 -0.33
CA MET A 40 -58.46 15.41 -0.32
C MET A 40 -59.17 15.81 0.97
N ILE A 41 -58.51 15.59 2.11
CA ILE A 41 -59.06 15.96 3.42
C ILE A 41 -59.14 17.49 3.53
N GLU A 42 -58.08 18.19 3.10
CA GLU A 42 -58.08 19.66 3.03
C GLU A 42 -59.17 20.21 2.08
N ALA A 43 -59.51 19.49 1.00
CA ALA A 43 -60.55 19.94 0.08
C ALA A 43 -61.94 19.94 0.72
N LEU A 44 -62.23 18.94 1.56
CA LEU A 44 -63.47 18.90 2.34
C LEU A 44 -63.58 20.09 3.28
N ASP A 45 -62.46 20.51 3.89
CA ASP A 45 -62.43 21.66 4.81
C ASP A 45 -62.71 22.95 4.08
N LEU A 46 -62.02 23.14 2.95
CA LEU A 46 -62.22 24.31 2.12
C LEU A 46 -63.65 24.38 1.58
N LEU A 47 -64.26 23.23 1.26
CA LEU A 47 -65.66 23.18 0.85
C LEU A 47 -66.58 23.71 1.95
N LEU A 48 -66.39 23.29 3.19
CA LEU A 48 -67.26 23.65 4.32
C LEU A 48 -67.00 25.06 4.87
N GLU A 49 -65.74 25.47 5.00
CA GLU A 49 -65.33 26.66 5.75
C GLU A 49 -65.12 27.91 4.87
N SER A 50 -64.85 27.74 3.57
CA SER A 50 -64.50 28.85 2.69
C SER A 50 -65.58 29.15 1.66
N ARG A 51 -65.81 30.44 1.41
CA ARG A 51 -66.63 30.90 0.27
C ARG A 51 -65.90 30.64 -1.05
N ASP A 52 -66.66 30.45 -2.13
CA ASP A 52 -66.15 30.19 -3.49
C ASP A 52 -65.23 31.31 -4.03
N ARG A 53 -65.46 32.55 -3.61
CA ARG A 53 -64.63 33.73 -3.95
C ARG A 53 -63.57 34.07 -2.88
N SER A 54 -63.32 33.17 -1.92
CA SER A 54 -62.37 33.39 -0.84
C SER A 54 -60.94 33.62 -1.37
N THR A 55 -60.27 34.63 -0.84
CA THR A 55 -58.88 34.97 -1.18
C THR A 55 -57.87 34.48 -0.14
N LYS A 56 -58.33 33.64 0.82
CA LYS A 56 -57.52 32.98 1.85
C LYS A 56 -56.35 32.21 1.22
N LYS A 57 -55.24 32.12 1.94
CA LYS A 57 -54.00 31.49 1.47
C LYS A 57 -54.22 30.03 1.07
N GLU A 58 -55.01 29.34 1.87
CA GLU A 58 -55.37 27.92 1.73
C GLU A 58 -56.15 27.69 0.44
N VAL A 59 -57.10 28.59 0.10
CA VAL A 59 -57.85 28.54 -1.16
C VAL A 59 -56.94 28.81 -2.35
N LYS A 60 -56.04 29.81 -2.28
CA LYS A 60 -55.09 30.09 -3.37
C LYS A 60 -54.16 28.91 -3.67
N GLN A 61 -53.79 28.12 -2.66
CA GLN A 61 -52.91 26.95 -2.79
C GLN A 61 -53.53 25.75 -3.49
N VAL A 62 -54.85 25.75 -3.75
CA VAL A 62 -55.53 24.61 -4.38
C VAL A 62 -55.76 24.77 -5.89
N LYS A 63 -55.22 25.85 -6.46
CA LYS A 63 -55.28 26.13 -7.90
C LYS A 63 -54.69 24.96 -8.71
N PRO A 64 -55.33 24.55 -9.83
CA PRO A 64 -54.79 23.46 -10.64
C PRO A 64 -53.44 23.85 -11.25
N THR A 65 -52.49 22.91 -11.25
CA THR A 65 -51.09 23.18 -11.63
C THR A 65 -50.91 23.37 -13.14
N ASN A 66 -51.66 22.62 -13.96
CA ASN A 66 -51.42 22.51 -15.42
C ASN A 66 -52.62 22.91 -16.29
N SER A 67 -53.59 23.66 -15.76
CA SER A 67 -54.82 24.04 -16.50
C SER A 67 -55.41 25.36 -15.99
N ASP A 68 -55.83 26.26 -16.89
CA ASP A 68 -56.49 27.53 -16.55
C ASP A 68 -58.00 27.36 -16.32
N VAL A 69 -58.37 26.47 -15.39
CA VAL A 69 -59.75 26.16 -14.99
C VAL A 69 -59.91 26.30 -13.46
N GLY A 70 -61.14 26.25 -12.97
CA GLY A 70 -61.43 26.36 -11.53
C GLY A 70 -61.28 25.02 -10.82
N SER A 71 -60.91 25.04 -9.54
CA SER A 71 -60.86 23.85 -8.70
C SER A 71 -62.26 23.52 -8.22
N GLU A 72 -62.74 22.31 -8.46
CA GLU A 72 -64.08 21.87 -8.06
C GLU A 72 -64.00 20.83 -6.96
N VAL A 73 -64.82 21.03 -5.93
CA VAL A 73 -65.01 20.09 -4.83
C VAL A 73 -66.51 19.86 -4.68
N THR A 74 -66.93 18.60 -4.70
CA THR A 74 -68.30 18.18 -4.41
C THR A 74 -68.30 17.16 -3.29
N ALA A 75 -69.11 17.35 -2.28
CA ALA A 75 -69.30 16.36 -1.22
C ALA A 75 -70.79 16.06 -1.02
N GLU A 76 -71.10 14.79 -0.79
CA GLU A 76 -72.40 14.35 -0.30
C GLU A 76 -72.29 14.02 1.18
N ILE A 77 -73.06 14.74 2.01
CA ILE A 77 -72.92 14.73 3.46
C ILE A 77 -74.29 14.52 4.10
N SER A 78 -74.33 13.69 5.14
CA SER A 78 -75.43 13.64 6.10
C SER A 78 -75.03 14.26 7.43
N SER A 79 -75.86 15.15 7.96
CA SER A 79 -75.68 15.76 9.27
C SER A 79 -77.02 15.97 9.96
N GLY A 80 -77.21 15.34 11.13
CA GLY A 80 -78.51 15.29 11.79
C GLY A 80 -79.59 14.70 10.86
N THR A 81 -80.66 15.46 10.64
CA THR A 81 -81.78 15.10 9.74
C THR A 81 -81.55 15.49 8.28
N TYR A 82 -80.42 16.14 7.97
CA TYR A 82 -80.12 16.63 6.63
C TYR A 82 -79.27 15.64 5.85
N ARG A 83 -79.59 15.45 4.57
CA ARG A 83 -78.70 14.84 3.56
C ARG A 83 -78.62 15.79 2.39
N PHE A 84 -77.42 16.17 1.97
CA PHE A 84 -77.25 17.17 0.92
C PHE A 84 -75.98 16.94 0.09
N ILE A 85 -76.03 17.40 -1.15
CA ILE A 85 -74.90 17.48 -2.06
C ILE A 85 -74.47 18.94 -2.13
N TYR A 86 -73.21 19.19 -1.83
CA TYR A 86 -72.65 20.52 -1.79
C TYR A 86 -71.44 20.61 -2.72
N ARG A 87 -71.50 21.56 -3.65
CA ARG A 87 -70.49 21.78 -4.67
C ARG A 87 -69.97 23.21 -4.62
N LYS A 88 -68.65 23.36 -4.71
CA LYS A 88 -67.99 24.64 -4.95
C LYS A 88 -66.99 24.54 -6.08
N ARG A 89 -67.00 25.55 -6.96
CA ARG A 89 -65.90 25.86 -7.87
C ARG A 89 -65.16 27.10 -7.35
N PHE A 90 -63.86 26.97 -7.14
CA PHE A 90 -62.97 28.06 -6.75
C PHE A 90 -62.21 28.61 -7.97
N HIS A 91 -61.64 29.81 -7.84
CA HIS A 91 -60.76 30.49 -8.81
C HIS A 91 -61.42 31.01 -10.09
N LYS A 92 -61.77 30.12 -11.03
CA LYS A 92 -62.34 30.49 -12.34
C LYS A 92 -63.81 30.10 -12.35
N LYS A 93 -64.68 31.02 -12.78
CA LYS A 93 -66.14 30.84 -12.78
C LYS A 93 -66.65 30.35 -11.40
N CYS A 94 -66.28 31.10 -10.35
CA CYS A 94 -66.66 30.79 -8.97
C CYS A 94 -68.16 30.54 -8.86
N GLU A 95 -68.49 29.42 -8.24
CA GLU A 95 -69.85 28.90 -8.20
C GLU A 95 -70.03 28.09 -6.91
N THR A 96 -71.17 28.25 -6.26
CA THR A 96 -71.59 27.42 -5.13
C THR A 96 -72.97 26.88 -5.45
N GLU A 97 -73.16 25.58 -5.26
CA GLU A 97 -74.43 24.90 -5.41
C GLU A 97 -74.67 24.00 -4.21
N LEU A 98 -75.90 24.05 -3.69
CA LEU A 98 -76.38 23.16 -2.65
C LEU A 98 -77.65 22.49 -3.17
N THR A 99 -77.67 21.16 -3.11
CA THR A 99 -78.89 20.36 -3.31
C THR A 99 -79.18 19.60 -2.03
N VAL A 100 -80.20 20.01 -1.29
CA VAL A 100 -80.70 19.27 -0.13
C VAL A 100 -81.58 18.14 -0.65
N LEU A 101 -81.33 16.93 -0.18
CA LEU A 101 -82.09 15.71 -0.48
C LEU A 101 -83.12 15.44 0.62
N GLU A 102 -82.73 15.62 1.87
CA GLU A 102 -83.54 15.41 3.07
C GLU A 102 -83.36 16.59 4.05
N PRO A 103 -84.40 17.00 4.82
CA PRO A 103 -85.73 16.38 4.91
C PRO A 103 -86.69 16.80 3.78
N ARG A 104 -86.41 17.90 3.08
CA ARG A 104 -87.16 18.38 1.92
C ARG A 104 -86.19 18.75 0.80
N ARG A 105 -86.53 18.39 -0.44
CA ARG A 105 -85.72 18.75 -1.60
C ARG A 105 -85.70 20.26 -1.81
N GLU A 106 -84.50 20.82 -1.82
CA GLU A 106 -84.23 22.25 -1.97
C GLU A 106 -82.95 22.41 -2.80
N GLN A 107 -82.93 23.40 -3.71
CA GLN A 107 -81.74 23.73 -4.49
C GLN A 107 -81.46 25.22 -4.32
N LEU A 108 -80.23 25.53 -3.89
CA LEU A 108 -79.76 26.89 -3.68
C LEU A 108 -78.43 27.08 -4.40
N THR A 109 -78.15 28.32 -4.79
CA THR A 109 -76.90 28.70 -5.44
C THR A 109 -76.27 29.92 -4.77
N GLY A 110 -74.96 30.10 -4.94
CA GLY A 110 -74.25 31.29 -4.47
C GLY A 110 -74.14 31.39 -2.95
N ASP A 111 -74.23 32.61 -2.42
CA ASP A 111 -74.03 32.89 -0.99
C ASP A 111 -75.13 32.27 -0.12
N GLU A 112 -76.37 32.21 -0.61
CA GLU A 112 -77.50 31.57 0.09
C GLU A 112 -77.24 30.08 0.34
N ALA A 113 -76.67 29.39 -0.64
CA ALA A 113 -76.26 27.99 -0.50
C ALA A 113 -75.17 27.81 0.57
N HIS A 114 -74.18 28.70 0.62
CA HIS A 114 -73.11 28.62 1.61
C HIS A 114 -73.62 28.87 3.03
N GLU A 115 -74.43 29.91 3.23
CA GLU A 115 -74.97 30.24 4.55
C GLU A 115 -75.93 29.16 5.04
N ARG A 116 -76.72 28.56 4.13
CA ARG A 116 -77.63 27.46 4.46
C ARG A 116 -76.87 26.21 4.95
N VAL A 117 -75.74 25.85 4.33
CA VAL A 117 -74.88 24.74 4.83
C VAL A 117 -74.31 25.07 6.20
N ARG A 118 -73.82 26.30 6.42
CA ARG A 118 -73.27 26.70 7.73
C ARG A 118 -74.31 26.61 8.84
N SER A 119 -75.55 27.04 8.56
CA SER A 119 -76.67 26.92 9.49
C SER A 119 -77.00 25.46 9.82
N MET A 120 -77.06 24.57 8.82
CA MET A 120 -77.31 23.14 9.05
C MET A 120 -76.22 22.49 9.91
N LEU A 121 -74.95 22.82 9.68
CA LEU A 121 -73.84 22.26 10.45
C LEU A 121 -73.80 22.80 11.88
N ALA A 122 -74.05 24.10 12.09
CA ALA A 122 -74.10 24.67 13.44
C ALA A 122 -75.23 24.10 14.31
N GLU A 123 -76.34 23.66 13.69
CA GLU A 123 -77.46 23.00 14.39
C GLU A 123 -77.15 21.54 14.78
N THR A 124 -76.35 20.83 13.97
CA THR A 124 -76.25 19.37 14.03
C THR A 124 -74.87 18.84 14.43
N VAL A 125 -73.87 19.72 14.51
CA VAL A 125 -72.48 19.37 14.77
C VAL A 125 -71.93 20.27 15.86
N ASP A 126 -71.40 19.65 16.90
CA ASP A 126 -70.51 20.34 17.83
C ASP A 126 -69.18 20.59 17.10
N ASN A 127 -68.92 21.86 16.75
CA ASN A 127 -67.73 22.24 16.00
C ASN A 127 -66.45 21.90 16.78
N ASP A 128 -66.47 21.99 18.12
CA ASP A 128 -65.28 21.74 18.94
C ASP A 128 -64.96 20.24 18.94
N LEU A 129 -65.97 19.39 19.00
CA LEU A 129 -65.81 17.94 18.86
C LEU A 129 -65.38 17.53 17.44
N TRP A 130 -65.94 18.18 16.41
CA TRP A 130 -65.57 17.94 15.01
C TRP A 130 -64.10 18.29 14.72
N HIS A 131 -63.59 19.37 15.33
CA HIS A 131 -62.18 19.72 15.26
C HIS A 131 -61.30 18.75 16.07
N ALA A 132 -61.72 18.35 17.28
CA ALA A 132 -60.96 17.45 18.14
C ALA A 132 -60.81 16.01 17.57
N GLN A 133 -61.81 15.53 16.82
CA GLN A 133 -61.77 14.20 16.17
C GLN A 133 -60.78 14.12 14.99
N ARG A 134 -60.18 15.25 14.57
CA ARG A 134 -59.34 15.31 13.37
C ARG A 134 -57.89 15.54 13.72
N VAL A 135 -57.11 14.46 13.66
CA VAL A 135 -55.64 14.54 13.75
C VAL A 135 -55.07 14.74 12.34
N LEU A 136 -54.84 16.00 11.97
CA LEU A 136 -54.13 16.35 10.73
C LEU A 136 -52.62 16.33 10.98
N GLN A 137 -51.88 15.53 10.21
CA GLN A 137 -50.41 15.37 10.32
C GLN A 137 -49.59 16.68 10.21
N SER A 138 -50.20 17.80 9.79
CA SER A 138 -49.53 19.08 9.62
C SER A 138 -49.42 19.93 10.89
N THR A 139 -50.11 19.55 11.96
CA THR A 139 -49.95 20.18 13.26
C THR A 139 -49.16 19.21 14.12
N SER A 140 -48.02 19.67 14.66
CA SER A 140 -47.14 18.93 15.56
C SER A 140 -47.93 18.01 16.50
N THR A 141 -47.42 16.80 16.75
CA THR A 141 -47.85 15.85 17.79
C THR A 141 -47.71 16.41 19.21
N SER A 142 -48.24 17.60 19.46
CA SER A 142 -48.65 18.01 20.78
C SER A 142 -49.79 17.08 21.20
N ALA A 143 -49.72 16.60 22.45
CA ALA A 143 -50.80 15.82 23.06
C ALA A 143 -52.14 16.48 22.73
N VAL A 144 -53.11 15.69 22.29
CA VAL A 144 -54.48 16.16 22.13
C VAL A 144 -54.89 16.70 23.49
N ASP A 145 -55.10 18.02 23.58
CA ASP A 145 -55.55 18.64 24.81
C ASP A 145 -57.02 18.27 25.02
N LEU A 146 -57.23 17.15 25.71
CA LEU A 146 -58.54 16.62 26.06
C LEU A 146 -59.12 17.30 27.32
N SER A 147 -58.42 18.29 27.90
CA SER A 147 -58.85 18.97 29.13
C SER A 147 -60.21 19.68 29.01
N GLY A 148 -60.66 19.97 27.79
CA GLY A 148 -61.98 20.54 27.51
C GLY A 148 -63.13 19.54 27.37
N CYS A 149 -62.88 18.21 27.41
CA CYS A 149 -63.90 17.21 27.05
C CYS A 149 -64.02 16.05 28.05
N ASP A 150 -64.55 16.34 29.24
CA ASP A 150 -64.83 15.37 30.32
C ASP A 150 -65.68 14.15 29.89
N ALA A 151 -66.50 14.30 28.84
CA ALA A 151 -67.33 13.21 28.34
C ALA A 151 -66.51 12.19 27.51
N LEU A 152 -65.51 12.65 26.76
CA LEU A 152 -64.68 11.80 25.91
C LEU A 152 -63.65 11.01 26.73
N SER A 153 -63.03 11.66 27.73
CA SER A 153 -62.11 10.99 28.66
C SER A 153 -62.80 9.85 29.41
N ARG A 154 -64.01 10.09 29.94
CA ARG A 154 -64.81 9.05 30.62
C ARG A 154 -65.25 7.92 29.69
N ALA A 155 -65.57 8.22 28.43
CA ALA A 155 -65.94 7.19 27.46
C ALA A 155 -64.74 6.31 27.06
N LEU A 156 -63.54 6.88 26.99
CA LEU A 156 -62.29 6.14 26.73
C LEU A 156 -61.94 5.21 27.89
N ASP A 157 -62.10 5.65 29.14
CA ASP A 157 -61.87 4.79 30.32
C ASP A 157 -62.83 3.59 30.34
N VAL A 158 -64.11 3.81 30.02
CA VAL A 158 -65.11 2.73 29.94
C VAL A 158 -64.80 1.75 28.80
N ALA A 159 -64.35 2.24 27.64
CA ALA A 159 -64.04 1.40 26.49
C ALA A 159 -62.70 0.66 26.59
N ALA A 160 -61.75 1.16 27.40
CA ALA A 160 -60.46 0.54 27.64
C ALA A 160 -60.52 -0.70 28.57
N GLY A 161 -61.70 -1.01 29.13
CA GLY A 161 -62.01 -2.33 29.66
C GLY A 161 -61.72 -2.55 31.14
N ASP A 162 -62.23 -1.69 32.02
CA ASP A 162 -62.55 -2.08 33.40
C ASP A 162 -64.08 -2.09 33.58
N GLU A 163 -64.71 -3.24 33.31
CA GLU A 163 -66.10 -3.51 33.72
C GLU A 163 -66.23 -3.81 35.23
N ALA A 164 -65.12 -3.78 35.97
CA ALA A 164 -65.13 -3.93 37.41
C ALA A 164 -64.90 -2.57 38.09
N ALA A 165 -65.87 -2.20 38.95
CA ALA A 165 -65.79 -1.19 39.99
C ALA A 165 -66.03 0.29 39.61
N LEU A 166 -67.32 0.65 39.61
CA LEU A 166 -67.83 2.00 39.89
C LEU A 166 -67.53 2.43 41.35
N SER A 167 -66.27 2.47 41.75
CA SER A 167 -65.81 3.17 42.94
C SER A 167 -64.85 4.26 42.47
N GLY A 168 -65.31 5.52 42.46
CA GLY A 168 -64.62 6.70 41.92
C GLY A 168 -63.34 7.09 42.66
N ASN A 169 -62.45 6.13 42.92
CA ASN A 169 -61.19 6.26 43.61
C ASN A 169 -60.08 5.39 42.96
N GLU A 170 -60.33 4.85 41.76
CA GLU A 170 -59.30 4.14 40.99
C GLU A 170 -58.54 5.12 40.08
N PRO A 171 -57.20 4.99 39.98
CA PRO A 171 -56.38 5.84 39.13
C PRO A 171 -56.80 5.67 37.67
N LEU A 172 -56.93 6.80 36.96
CA LEU A 172 -57.35 6.82 35.56
C LEU A 172 -56.37 6.00 34.72
N LEU A 173 -56.79 5.48 33.56
CA LEU A 173 -55.92 4.70 32.67
C LEU A 173 -54.57 5.41 32.40
N ILE A 174 -54.60 6.74 32.34
CA ILE A 174 -53.43 7.60 32.16
C ILE A 174 -52.42 7.47 33.30
N ASP A 175 -52.87 7.36 34.56
CA ASP A 175 -52.00 7.23 35.73
C ASP A 175 -51.31 5.85 35.75
N ARG A 176 -51.99 4.80 35.28
CA ARG A 176 -51.42 3.45 35.13
C ARG A 176 -50.35 3.43 34.03
N ILE A 177 -50.59 4.13 32.93
CA ILE A 177 -49.61 4.29 31.84
C ILE A 177 -48.38 5.05 32.36
N ASP A 178 -48.56 6.14 33.09
CA ASP A 178 -47.47 6.94 33.64
C ASP A 178 -46.64 6.16 34.67
N ALA A 179 -47.30 5.37 35.52
CA ALA A 179 -46.62 4.50 36.49
C ALA A 179 -45.78 3.41 35.80
N GLU A 180 -46.31 2.76 34.76
CA GLU A 180 -45.55 1.76 34.01
C GLU A 180 -44.42 2.39 33.18
N TYR A 181 -44.66 3.56 32.58
CA TYR A 181 -43.63 4.32 31.88
C TYR A 181 -42.49 4.73 32.82
N ALA A 182 -42.81 5.17 34.03
CA ALA A 182 -41.84 5.59 35.05
C ALA A 182 -40.91 4.46 35.52
N ARG A 183 -41.28 3.18 35.32
CA ARG A 183 -40.41 2.03 35.64
C ARG A 183 -39.20 1.93 34.70
N TYR A 184 -39.36 2.35 33.45
CA TYR A 184 -38.34 2.20 32.41
C TYR A 184 -37.77 3.53 31.95
N PHE A 185 -38.48 4.65 32.14
CA PHE A 185 -38.08 5.97 31.69
C PHE A 185 -38.29 7.06 32.74
N THR A 186 -37.44 8.08 32.74
CA THR A 186 -37.68 9.32 33.47
C THR A 186 -38.80 10.12 32.79
N PRO A 187 -39.39 11.13 33.46
CA PRO A 187 -40.36 12.04 32.83
C PRO A 187 -39.81 12.76 31.58
N THR A 188 -38.49 12.88 31.47
CA THR A 188 -37.78 13.44 30.32
C THR A 188 -37.43 12.42 29.24
N GLY A 189 -37.87 11.16 29.38
CA GLY A 189 -37.65 10.07 28.42
C GLY A 189 -36.29 9.39 28.47
N ARG A 190 -35.49 9.60 29.54
CA ARG A 190 -34.21 8.90 29.70
C ARG A 190 -34.43 7.51 30.29
N PRO A 191 -33.75 6.46 29.80
CA PRO A 191 -33.80 5.14 30.43
C PRO A 191 -33.50 5.19 31.93
N THR A 192 -34.30 4.50 32.73
CA THR A 192 -34.11 4.32 34.18
C THR A 192 -34.53 2.91 34.60
N GLY A 193 -34.29 2.59 35.87
CA GLY A 193 -34.74 1.33 36.49
C GLY A 193 -34.30 0.10 35.71
N GLU A 194 -35.24 -0.81 35.47
CA GLU A 194 -35.01 -2.10 34.82
C GLU A 194 -34.42 -1.95 33.40
N TRP A 195 -34.87 -0.95 32.64
CA TRP A 195 -34.40 -0.72 31.28
C TRP A 195 -32.95 -0.22 31.24
N ALA A 196 -32.59 0.69 32.14
CA ALA A 196 -31.20 1.13 32.27
C ALA A 196 -30.28 -0.01 32.69
N THR A 197 -30.72 -0.87 33.63
CA THR A 197 -29.96 -2.06 34.04
C THR A 197 -29.78 -3.05 32.89
N ALA A 198 -30.82 -3.30 32.08
CA ALA A 198 -30.72 -4.19 30.92
C ALA A 198 -29.76 -3.65 29.86
N ILE A 199 -29.78 -2.35 29.58
CA ILE A 199 -28.84 -1.70 28.65
C ILE A 199 -27.39 -1.82 29.15
N ALA A 200 -27.16 -1.57 30.44
CA ALA A 200 -25.84 -1.72 31.04
C ALA A 200 -25.35 -3.17 30.96
N ALA A 201 -26.20 -4.14 31.31
CA ALA A 201 -25.87 -5.56 31.24
C ALA A 201 -25.56 -6.03 29.80
N LEU A 202 -26.29 -5.52 28.81
CA LEU A 202 -25.98 -5.78 27.40
C LEU A 202 -24.63 -5.20 27.01
N SER A 203 -24.35 -3.95 27.37
CA SER A 203 -23.07 -3.29 27.10
C SER A 203 -21.89 -4.05 27.74
N ASP A 204 -22.06 -4.52 28.97
CA ASP A 204 -21.03 -5.29 29.67
C ASP A 204 -20.82 -6.66 29.02
N ALA A 205 -21.90 -7.33 28.58
CA ALA A 205 -21.82 -8.59 27.86
C ALA A 205 -21.14 -8.43 26.49
N ASP A 206 -21.47 -7.38 25.74
CA ASP A 206 -20.84 -7.07 24.45
C ASP A 206 -19.34 -6.78 24.64
N ALA A 207 -18.97 -6.05 25.70
CA ALA A 207 -17.57 -5.80 26.04
C ALA A 207 -16.82 -7.10 26.37
N ALA A 208 -17.42 -8.00 27.15
CA ALA A 208 -16.84 -9.29 27.49
C ALA A 208 -16.68 -10.20 26.26
N VAL A 209 -17.64 -10.20 25.34
CA VAL A 209 -17.54 -10.92 24.06
C VAL A 209 -16.42 -10.36 23.20
N ALA A 210 -16.29 -9.03 23.13
CA ALA A 210 -15.20 -8.38 22.39
C ALA A 210 -13.82 -8.76 22.96
N GLU A 211 -13.67 -8.77 24.28
CA GLU A 211 -12.43 -9.18 24.95
C GLU A 211 -12.09 -10.65 24.67
N CYS A 212 -13.06 -11.56 24.83
CA CYS A 212 -12.86 -12.98 24.54
C CYS A 212 -12.51 -13.23 23.06
N THR A 213 -13.17 -12.51 22.15
CA THR A 213 -12.91 -12.61 20.71
C THR A 213 -11.49 -12.15 20.39
N ALA A 214 -11.04 -11.06 21.00
CA ALA A 214 -9.66 -10.57 20.85
C ALA A 214 -8.64 -11.59 21.37
N ALA A 215 -8.89 -12.18 22.54
CA ALA A 215 -8.02 -13.20 23.12
C ALA A 215 -7.92 -14.47 22.25
N VAL A 216 -9.04 -14.94 21.68
CA VAL A 216 -9.05 -16.08 20.74
C VAL A 216 -8.29 -15.74 19.47
N ALA A 217 -8.53 -14.57 18.88
CA ALA A 217 -7.83 -14.13 17.67
C ALA A 217 -6.31 -14.03 17.89
N GLU A 218 -5.87 -13.59 19.08
CA GLU A 218 -4.46 -13.58 19.44
C GLU A 218 -3.86 -14.99 19.50
N VAL A 219 -4.56 -15.95 20.11
CA VAL A 219 -4.12 -17.35 20.17
C VAL A 219 -4.03 -17.94 18.76
N ASP A 220 -5.03 -17.71 17.91
CA ASP A 220 -5.03 -18.19 16.53
C ASP A 220 -3.88 -17.62 15.70
N ASP A 221 -3.56 -16.33 15.89
CA ASP A 221 -2.38 -15.71 15.28
C ASP A 221 -1.08 -16.35 15.77
N ARG A 222 -0.94 -16.57 17.09
CA ARG A 222 0.24 -17.22 17.67
C ARG A 222 0.40 -18.66 17.17
N VAL A 223 -0.67 -19.42 17.04
CA VAL A 223 -0.66 -20.79 16.49
C VAL A 223 -0.23 -20.79 15.03
N ARG A 224 -0.78 -19.89 14.21
CA ARG A 224 -0.36 -19.75 12.79
C ARG A 224 1.12 -19.38 12.68
N ARG A 225 1.59 -18.42 13.48
CA ARG A 225 3.01 -18.04 13.51
C ARG A 225 3.90 -19.19 13.98
N HIS A 226 3.48 -19.93 15.00
CA HIS A 226 4.23 -21.09 15.48
C HIS A 226 4.37 -22.17 14.40
N ALA A 227 3.29 -22.49 13.68
CA ALA A 227 3.34 -23.46 12.58
C ALA A 227 4.32 -23.02 11.48
N ALA A 228 4.24 -21.75 11.05
CA ALA A 228 5.14 -21.20 10.03
C ALA A 228 6.61 -21.19 10.49
N LEU A 229 6.88 -20.82 11.74
CA LEU A 229 8.24 -20.83 12.29
C LEU A 229 8.78 -22.24 12.46
N THR A 230 7.96 -23.22 12.84
CA THR A 230 8.37 -24.62 12.93
C THR A 230 8.80 -25.16 11.56
N GLU A 231 8.06 -24.83 10.49
CA GLU A 231 8.44 -25.20 9.12
C GLU A 231 9.77 -24.55 8.71
N GLN A 232 9.94 -23.25 8.96
CA GLN A 232 11.19 -22.54 8.68
C GLN A 232 12.39 -23.12 9.45
N VAL A 233 12.19 -23.46 10.72
CA VAL A 233 13.24 -24.08 11.54
C VAL A 233 13.61 -25.46 10.99
N ALA A 234 12.64 -26.24 10.53
CA ALA A 234 12.89 -27.54 9.92
C ALA A 234 13.69 -27.39 8.62
N GLU A 235 13.29 -26.47 7.74
CA GLU A 235 13.99 -26.19 6.48
C GLU A 235 15.43 -25.71 6.72
N LEU A 236 15.62 -24.71 7.57
CA LEU A 236 16.94 -24.16 7.91
C LEU A 236 17.84 -25.21 8.57
N SER A 237 17.26 -26.10 9.38
CA SER A 237 18.00 -27.21 9.99
C SER A 237 18.50 -28.19 8.94
N GLN A 238 17.69 -28.53 7.93
CA GLN A 238 18.11 -29.37 6.81
C GLN A 238 19.19 -28.70 5.96
N LEU A 239 19.03 -27.41 5.65
CA LEU A 239 20.05 -26.64 4.92
C LEU A 239 21.38 -26.60 5.69
N ARG A 240 21.33 -26.40 7.01
CA ARG A 240 22.53 -26.41 7.86
C ARG A 240 23.20 -27.78 7.88
N LEU A 241 22.42 -28.87 8.00
CA LEU A 241 22.94 -30.24 7.94
C LEU A 241 23.62 -30.53 6.60
N ALA A 242 23.04 -30.08 5.48
CA ALA A 242 23.62 -30.24 4.14
C ALA A 242 24.87 -29.36 3.92
N ALA A 243 24.93 -28.18 4.53
CA ALA A 243 26.05 -27.26 4.39
C ALA A 243 27.31 -27.71 5.16
N GLY A 244 27.16 -28.37 6.31
CA GLY A 244 28.27 -28.81 7.16
C GLY A 244 29.33 -29.65 6.42
N PRO A 245 28.96 -30.74 5.73
CA PRO A 245 29.91 -31.54 4.95
C PRO A 245 30.58 -30.75 3.82
N ARG A 246 29.83 -29.86 3.13
CA ARG A 246 30.38 -29.02 2.05
C ARG A 246 31.42 -28.05 2.58
N LEU A 247 31.18 -27.46 3.74
CA LEU A 247 32.14 -26.59 4.43
C LEU A 247 33.39 -27.37 4.82
N ALA A 248 33.25 -28.56 5.42
CA ALA A 248 34.38 -29.39 5.80
C ALA A 248 35.25 -29.79 4.60
N VAL A 249 34.63 -30.16 3.47
CA VAL A 249 35.35 -30.47 2.22
C VAL A 249 36.06 -29.23 1.68
N ALA A 250 35.41 -28.07 1.68
CA ALA A 250 36.01 -26.83 1.21
C ALA A 250 37.20 -26.39 2.09
N GLN A 251 37.10 -26.54 3.41
CA GLN A 251 38.20 -26.26 4.35
C GLN A 251 39.37 -27.20 4.12
N ALA A 252 39.13 -28.51 4.04
CA ALA A 252 40.19 -29.49 3.76
C ALA A 252 40.88 -29.24 2.41
N ALA A 253 40.12 -28.83 1.38
CA ALA A 253 40.68 -28.47 0.08
C ALA A 253 41.54 -27.19 0.16
N ALA A 254 41.10 -26.18 0.92
CA ALA A 254 41.86 -24.95 1.15
C ALA A 254 43.17 -25.22 1.89
N ASP A 255 43.14 -26.02 2.95
CA ASP A 255 44.33 -26.43 3.70
C ASP A 255 45.32 -27.19 2.82
N LYS A 256 44.80 -28.11 1.99
CA LYS A 256 45.65 -28.85 1.04
C LYS A 256 46.27 -27.95 -0.02
N ALA A 257 45.52 -26.97 -0.54
CA ALA A 257 46.04 -26.01 -1.50
C ALA A 257 47.11 -25.10 -0.89
N ALA A 258 46.95 -24.68 0.37
CA ALA A 258 47.94 -23.91 1.09
C ALA A 258 49.25 -24.70 1.27
N GLU A 259 49.15 -25.97 1.65
CA GLU A 259 50.31 -26.85 1.79
C GLU A 259 51.02 -27.08 0.45
N LEU A 260 50.29 -27.38 -0.62
CA LEU A 260 50.88 -27.52 -1.96
C LEU A 260 51.53 -26.23 -2.44
N THR A 261 50.96 -25.06 -2.12
CA THR A 261 51.54 -23.77 -2.45
C THR A 261 52.87 -23.55 -1.71
N ARG A 262 52.95 -23.95 -0.43
CA ARG A 262 54.19 -23.90 0.36
C ARG A 262 55.25 -24.83 -0.24
N GLN A 263 54.89 -26.07 -0.54
CA GLN A 263 55.78 -27.06 -1.17
C GLN A 263 56.31 -26.58 -2.53
N ALA A 264 55.44 -25.98 -3.37
CA ALA A 264 55.84 -25.45 -4.66
C ALA A 264 56.83 -24.27 -4.53
N ARG A 265 56.64 -23.39 -3.53
CA ARG A 265 57.58 -22.30 -3.25
C ARG A 265 58.94 -22.84 -2.80
N GLU A 266 58.95 -23.81 -1.90
CA GLU A 266 60.18 -24.46 -1.41
C GLU A 266 60.92 -25.16 -2.56
N ALA A 267 60.22 -25.98 -3.35
CA ALA A 267 60.78 -26.63 -4.53
C ALA A 267 61.34 -25.64 -5.54
N LYS A 268 60.66 -24.50 -5.76
CA LYS A 268 61.15 -23.42 -6.64
C LYS A 268 62.43 -22.78 -6.13
N LEU A 269 62.56 -22.56 -4.82
CA LEU A 269 63.79 -22.03 -4.22
C LEU A 269 64.95 -23.01 -4.35
N VAL A 270 64.71 -24.30 -4.09
CA VAL A 270 65.71 -25.36 -4.25
C VAL A 270 66.15 -25.47 -5.72
N ALA A 271 65.19 -25.46 -6.66
CA ALA A 271 65.50 -25.51 -8.09
C ALA A 271 66.30 -24.28 -8.56
N ALA A 272 65.96 -23.08 -8.07
CA ALA A 272 66.70 -21.86 -8.39
C ALA A 272 68.15 -21.91 -7.84
N ALA A 273 68.33 -22.40 -6.61
CA ALA A 273 69.65 -22.59 -6.02
C ALA A 273 70.47 -23.63 -6.81
N ALA A 274 69.89 -24.78 -7.16
CA ALA A 274 70.55 -25.81 -7.95
C ALA A 274 70.95 -25.30 -9.35
N ALA A 275 70.08 -24.53 -10.01
CA ALA A 275 70.38 -23.92 -11.30
C ALA A 275 71.54 -22.91 -11.19
N ALA A 276 71.58 -22.09 -10.14
CA ALA A 276 72.68 -21.16 -9.89
C ALA A 276 74.01 -21.89 -9.64
N THR A 277 73.98 -22.97 -8.85
CA THR A 277 75.16 -23.82 -8.60
C THR A 277 75.65 -24.48 -9.89
N SER A 278 74.76 -25.02 -10.72
CA SER A 278 75.12 -25.61 -12.02
C SER A 278 75.78 -24.57 -12.92
N ALA A 279 75.18 -23.39 -13.06
CA ALA A 279 75.73 -22.31 -13.89
C ALA A 279 77.12 -21.86 -13.40
N ALA A 280 77.32 -21.77 -12.08
CA ALA A 280 78.63 -21.45 -11.50
C ALA A 280 79.66 -22.57 -11.76
N ALA A 281 79.26 -23.84 -11.65
CA ALA A 281 80.13 -24.98 -11.94
C ALA A 281 80.53 -25.03 -13.42
N ASP A 282 79.58 -24.78 -14.33
CA ASP A 282 79.84 -24.70 -15.78
C ASP A 282 80.79 -23.55 -16.11
N ALA A 283 80.57 -22.37 -15.53
CA ALA A 283 81.46 -21.22 -15.71
C ALA A 283 82.87 -21.50 -15.19
N ALA A 284 83.00 -22.15 -14.02
CA ALA A 284 84.28 -22.56 -13.47
C ALA A 284 84.98 -23.61 -14.35
N HIS A 285 84.21 -24.57 -14.90
CA HIS A 285 84.73 -25.58 -15.82
C HIS A 285 85.27 -24.95 -17.11
N HIS A 286 84.48 -24.07 -17.75
CA HIS A 286 84.92 -23.32 -18.92
C HIS A 286 86.14 -22.43 -18.63
N GLY A 287 86.16 -21.77 -17.48
CA GLY A 287 87.30 -21.00 -17.00
C GLY A 287 88.57 -21.86 -16.89
N ARG A 288 88.44 -23.07 -16.32
CA ARG A 288 89.54 -24.04 -16.22
C ARG A 288 90.02 -24.51 -17.59
N LEU A 289 89.11 -24.85 -18.51
CA LEU A 289 89.50 -25.26 -19.87
C LEU A 289 90.27 -24.16 -20.60
N ARG A 290 89.85 -22.90 -20.45
CA ARG A 290 90.57 -21.75 -21.00
C ARG A 290 91.97 -21.61 -20.41
N LEU A 291 92.12 -21.74 -19.10
CA LEU A 291 93.43 -21.70 -18.43
C LEU A 291 94.33 -22.86 -18.89
N VAL A 292 93.80 -24.06 -19.07
CA VAL A 292 94.56 -25.21 -19.60
C VAL A 292 95.05 -24.93 -21.02
N ALA A 293 94.20 -24.38 -21.89
CA ALA A 293 94.59 -24.01 -23.25
C ALA A 293 95.65 -22.90 -23.26
N GLU A 294 95.53 -21.92 -22.37
CA GLU A 294 96.51 -20.85 -22.19
C GLU A 294 97.85 -21.39 -21.69
N ILE A 295 97.85 -22.28 -20.70
CA ILE A 295 99.06 -22.96 -20.21
C ILE A 295 99.71 -23.74 -21.36
N ALA A 296 98.96 -24.56 -22.10
CA ALA A 296 99.50 -25.31 -23.22
C ALA A 296 100.14 -24.40 -24.29
N THR A 297 99.48 -23.28 -24.61
CA THR A 297 100.00 -22.27 -25.56
C THR A 297 101.30 -21.65 -25.03
N ARG A 298 101.32 -21.25 -23.75
CA ARG A 298 102.52 -20.67 -23.12
C ARG A 298 103.66 -21.67 -23.02
N THR A 299 103.39 -22.93 -22.68
CA THR A 299 104.39 -24.00 -22.63
C THR A 299 105.00 -24.25 -24.01
N ALA A 300 104.19 -24.27 -25.07
CA ALA A 300 104.69 -24.39 -26.44
C ALA A 300 105.56 -23.19 -26.83
N ALA A 301 105.14 -21.96 -26.50
CA ALA A 301 105.92 -20.76 -26.75
C ALA A 301 107.27 -20.77 -26.01
N VAL A 302 107.29 -21.20 -24.73
CA VAL A 302 108.53 -21.37 -23.96
C VAL A 302 109.44 -22.40 -24.62
N ALA A 303 108.92 -23.56 -25.02
CA ALA A 303 109.73 -24.59 -25.68
C ALA A 303 110.34 -24.10 -27.01
N THR A 304 109.60 -23.28 -27.78
CA THR A 304 110.14 -22.64 -28.99
C THR A 304 111.27 -21.68 -28.64
N VAL A 305 111.09 -20.81 -27.64
CA VAL A 305 112.12 -19.86 -27.20
C VAL A 305 113.34 -20.58 -26.65
N GLU A 306 113.17 -21.67 -25.90
CA GLU A 306 114.27 -22.51 -25.41
C GLU A 306 115.05 -23.15 -26.56
N ALA A 307 114.36 -23.65 -27.60
CA ALA A 307 115.00 -24.20 -28.78
C ALA A 307 115.77 -23.12 -29.58
N GLU A 308 115.18 -21.93 -29.76
CA GLU A 308 115.85 -20.79 -30.39
C GLU A 308 117.08 -20.33 -29.59
N ALA A 309 116.98 -20.30 -28.26
CA ALA A 309 118.09 -19.98 -27.37
C ALA A 309 119.21 -21.02 -27.46
N GLN A 310 118.89 -22.31 -27.53
CA GLN A 310 119.89 -23.37 -27.71
C GLN A 310 120.59 -23.24 -29.07
N LEU A 311 119.84 -23.02 -30.16
CA LEU A 311 120.42 -22.79 -31.48
C LEU A 311 121.34 -21.56 -31.49
N ALA A 312 120.94 -20.47 -30.82
CA ALA A 312 121.76 -19.27 -30.69
C ALA A 312 123.04 -19.54 -29.86
N ALA A 313 122.95 -20.34 -28.79
CA ALA A 313 124.11 -20.74 -27.99
C ALA A 313 125.08 -21.64 -28.76
N ASP A 314 124.57 -22.60 -29.54
CA ASP A 314 125.36 -23.47 -30.40
C ASP A 314 126.06 -22.65 -31.50
N ALA A 315 125.34 -21.72 -32.13
CA ALA A 315 125.89 -20.80 -33.13
C ALA A 315 126.96 -19.87 -32.55
N LEU A 316 126.77 -19.36 -31.32
CA LEU A 316 127.78 -18.57 -30.62
C LEU A 316 129.04 -19.40 -30.34
N THR A 317 128.87 -20.65 -29.89
CA THR A 317 130.00 -21.55 -29.62
C THR A 317 130.78 -21.87 -30.89
N ALA A 318 130.08 -22.13 -32.00
CA ALA A 318 130.71 -22.33 -33.31
C ALA A 318 131.44 -21.08 -33.79
N ALA A 319 130.82 -19.89 -33.69
CA ALA A 319 131.44 -18.63 -34.06
C ALA A 319 132.68 -18.29 -33.20
N GLN A 320 132.66 -18.65 -31.91
CA GLN A 320 133.83 -18.53 -31.02
C GLN A 320 134.96 -19.46 -31.47
N ALA A 321 134.67 -20.72 -31.78
CA ALA A 321 135.66 -21.68 -32.28
C ALA A 321 136.25 -21.24 -33.64
N ASP A 322 135.42 -20.75 -34.56
CA ASP A 322 135.86 -20.19 -35.84
C ASP A 322 136.73 -18.95 -35.64
N ALA A 323 136.37 -18.07 -34.71
CA ALA A 323 137.17 -16.89 -34.37
C ALA A 323 138.52 -17.27 -33.73
N GLU A 324 138.56 -18.29 -32.86
CA GLU A 324 139.80 -18.84 -32.31
C GLU A 324 140.68 -19.45 -33.39
N ALA A 325 140.12 -20.26 -34.31
CA ALA A 325 140.84 -20.85 -35.43
C ALA A 325 141.35 -19.81 -36.43
N ALA A 326 140.56 -18.78 -36.73
CA ALA A 326 141.01 -17.65 -37.53
C ALA A 326 142.12 -16.87 -36.80
N GLY A 327 142.02 -16.72 -35.49
CA GLY A 327 143.04 -16.13 -34.63
C GLY A 327 144.37 -16.90 -34.66
N THR A 328 144.33 -18.23 -34.56
CA THR A 328 145.54 -19.08 -34.65
C THR A 328 146.12 -19.06 -36.06
N ALA A 329 145.30 -19.17 -37.10
CA ALA A 329 145.74 -19.06 -38.49
C ALA A 329 146.39 -17.69 -38.79
N LEU A 330 145.83 -16.60 -38.24
CA LEU A 330 146.44 -15.27 -38.35
C LEU A 330 147.80 -15.21 -37.65
N GLN A 331 147.93 -15.81 -36.45
CA GLN A 331 149.21 -15.90 -35.74
C GLN A 331 150.25 -16.71 -36.53
N GLU A 332 149.86 -17.84 -37.11
CA GLU A 332 150.72 -18.67 -37.97
C GLU A 332 151.13 -17.92 -39.24
N ALA A 333 150.18 -17.31 -39.96
CA ALA A 333 150.47 -16.51 -41.15
C ALA A 333 151.40 -15.33 -40.83
N THR A 334 151.20 -14.66 -39.69
CA THR A 334 152.08 -13.59 -39.21
C THR A 334 153.49 -14.13 -38.94
N ARG A 335 153.61 -15.32 -38.33
CA ARG A 335 154.90 -15.98 -38.09
C ARG A 335 155.61 -16.40 -39.39
N VAL A 336 154.87 -16.94 -40.35
CA VAL A 336 155.40 -17.30 -41.69
C VAL A 336 155.85 -16.06 -42.43
N LEU A 337 155.08 -14.97 -42.38
CA LEU A 337 155.44 -13.71 -43.00
C LEU A 337 156.72 -13.13 -42.35
N ALA A 338 156.86 -13.19 -41.03
CA ALA A 338 158.08 -12.80 -40.34
C ALA A 338 159.29 -13.69 -40.73
N ASP A 339 159.12 -15.00 -40.86
CA ASP A 339 160.17 -15.92 -41.34
C ASP A 339 160.58 -15.60 -42.79
N LEU A 340 159.60 -15.39 -43.69
CA LEU A 340 159.84 -15.00 -45.08
C LEU A 340 160.53 -13.63 -45.17
N GLN A 341 160.13 -12.65 -44.38
CA GLN A 341 160.80 -11.35 -44.28
C GLN A 341 162.26 -11.52 -43.85
N THR A 342 162.52 -12.36 -42.84
CA THR A 342 163.88 -12.69 -42.39
C THR A 342 164.69 -13.36 -43.50
N ARG A 343 164.09 -14.28 -44.27
CA ARG A 343 164.75 -14.92 -45.43
C ARG A 343 165.01 -13.94 -46.56
N VAL A 344 164.08 -13.05 -46.90
CA VAL A 344 164.27 -12.00 -47.91
C VAL A 344 165.36 -11.03 -47.47
N GLU A 345 165.41 -10.65 -46.19
CA GLU A 345 166.52 -9.85 -45.65
C GLU A 345 167.84 -10.60 -45.72
N SER A 346 167.88 -11.90 -45.41
CA SER A 346 169.10 -12.71 -45.54
C SER A 346 169.55 -12.87 -46.99
N ALA A 347 168.61 -13.03 -47.93
CA ALA A 347 168.88 -13.11 -49.36
C ALA A 347 169.34 -11.75 -49.92
N ARG A 348 168.73 -10.63 -49.47
CA ARG A 348 169.22 -9.28 -49.75
C ARG A 348 170.64 -9.09 -49.25
N ARG A 349 170.94 -9.44 -47.99
CA ARG A 349 172.32 -9.40 -47.46
C ARG A 349 173.29 -10.26 -48.27
N ALA A 350 172.86 -11.42 -48.77
CA ALA A 350 173.69 -12.27 -49.63
C ALA A 350 173.92 -11.66 -51.03
N VAL A 351 172.91 -11.00 -51.60
CA VAL A 351 173.02 -10.27 -52.88
C VAL A 351 173.89 -9.01 -52.72
N ASP A 352 173.73 -8.27 -51.64
CA ASP A 352 174.56 -7.11 -51.31
C ASP A 352 176.03 -7.53 -51.10
N GLN A 353 176.28 -8.67 -50.44
CA GLN A 353 177.63 -9.25 -50.29
C GLN A 353 178.23 -9.79 -51.59
N LEU A 354 177.41 -10.14 -52.59
CA LEU A 354 177.85 -10.53 -53.93
C LEU A 354 178.10 -9.30 -54.82
N ALA A 355 177.37 -8.21 -54.60
CA ALA A 355 177.52 -6.94 -55.32
C ALA A 355 178.73 -6.10 -54.85
N GLU A 356 179.22 -6.30 -53.63
CA GLU A 356 180.45 -5.64 -53.11
C GLU A 356 181.76 -6.32 -53.60
N ARG A 357 181.69 -7.27 -54.55
CA ARG A 357 182.82 -8.10 -54.98
C ARG A 357 183.22 -7.96 -56.46
N GLU A 358 182.83 -6.85 -57.08
CA GLU A 358 183.39 -6.29 -58.32
C GLU A 358 183.73 -4.81 -58.09
#